data_AF-A0A077MG29-F1
#
_entry.id   AF-A0A077MG29-F1
#
_cell.length_a   1.000
_cell.length_b   1.000
_cell.length_c   1.000
_cell.angle_alpha   90.00
_cell.angle_beta   90.00
_cell.angle_gamma   90.00
#
_symmetry.space_group_name_H-M   'P 1'
#
loop_
_entity.id
_entity.type
_entity.pdbx_description
1 polymer ?
#
loop_
_entity_poly.entity_id
_entity_poly.type
_entity_poly.pdbx_seq_one_letter_code
_entity_poly.pdbx_strand_id
1 'polypeptide(L)'
;MPRLPVNPARRVAAAAKPAVDRLREGRGAATSRAERLIPGRRRAAVDVAGWSTTDFLAYAAAGTLRELPPPRAGRDAVIRINALSGSMPIEATLLARAITDAAPAPDAHLNPTLLDVLERYLPESLNAFEVSSRRRGQESAEQLLLAQLRLLHSVALDIEQADAEHNERDLQIQDRFLRERFANLTPGELEIGTRPTLSAPIRSLDAPLRPRAKAAPVEGRAYLRPDRDSVVLFRRESPGSWDLALRLALPKGHAVTLGVVEESTSGAVQFTHRTGRRVFTSRRSTGFRAAQVDLALPVRLASPRRFLVYAEGSAGRGPTGTVLFVRSDARSQAEVATTLTNHARAPLTVIASGYETTDGLILRNESVVFPDLQSACTGFGYHHITWLDRHSPVV
;
A
#
# COMPACT_ATOMS: atom_id res chain seq x y z
N MET A 1 -32.11 -24.11 -85.53
CA MET A 1 -31.06 -23.69 -84.59
C MET A 1 -31.20 -24.51 -83.30
N PRO A 2 -30.32 -25.48 -83.04
CA PRO A 2 -30.43 -26.40 -81.91
C PRO A 2 -29.98 -25.72 -80.60
N ARG A 3 -30.74 -25.91 -79.51
CA ARG A 3 -30.31 -25.55 -78.16
C ARG A 3 -29.18 -26.48 -77.75
N LEU A 4 -27.98 -25.93 -77.56
CA LEU A 4 -26.81 -26.64 -77.03
C LEU A 4 -27.15 -27.28 -75.66
N PRO A 5 -26.71 -28.52 -75.40
CA PRO A 5 -26.87 -29.14 -74.10
C PRO A 5 -25.98 -28.40 -73.08
N VAL A 6 -26.60 -27.86 -72.04
CA VAL A 6 -25.88 -27.26 -70.91
C VAL A 6 -25.09 -28.37 -70.22
N ASN A 7 -23.78 -28.33 -70.38
CA ASN A 7 -22.83 -29.29 -69.85
C ASN A 7 -23.05 -29.47 -68.32
N PRO A 8 -23.34 -30.70 -67.82
CA PRO A 8 -23.67 -30.95 -66.42
C PRO A 8 -22.57 -30.53 -65.45
N ALA A 9 -21.31 -30.45 -65.90
CA ALA A 9 -20.19 -29.96 -65.12
C ALA A 9 -20.34 -28.47 -64.68
N ARG A 10 -21.02 -27.64 -65.48
CA ARG A 10 -21.25 -26.22 -65.14
C ARG A 10 -22.33 -26.01 -64.08
N ARG A 11 -23.32 -26.90 -63.97
CA ARG A 11 -24.34 -26.86 -62.89
C ARG A 11 -23.76 -27.30 -61.55
N VAL A 12 -22.86 -28.29 -61.55
CA VAL A 12 -22.17 -28.73 -60.32
C VAL A 12 -21.19 -27.66 -59.81
N ALA A 13 -20.46 -26.97 -60.71
CA ALA A 13 -19.55 -25.88 -60.33
C ALA A 13 -20.29 -24.63 -59.77
N ALA A 14 -21.48 -24.33 -60.26
CA ALA A 14 -22.30 -23.21 -59.76
C ALA A 14 -22.96 -23.53 -58.40
N ALA A 15 -23.31 -24.81 -58.15
CA ALA A 15 -23.85 -25.25 -56.86
C ALA A 15 -22.76 -25.50 -55.79
N ALA A 16 -21.53 -25.82 -56.21
CA ALA A 16 -20.40 -26.04 -55.30
C ALA A 16 -19.74 -24.74 -54.81
N LYS A 17 -19.84 -23.63 -55.56
CA LYS A 17 -19.27 -22.33 -55.19
C LYS A 17 -19.74 -21.81 -53.81
N PRO A 18 -21.05 -21.77 -53.49
CA PRO A 18 -21.51 -21.35 -52.16
C PRO A 18 -21.13 -22.34 -51.04
N ALA A 19 -20.87 -23.62 -51.35
CA ALA A 19 -20.42 -24.60 -50.36
C ALA A 19 -18.91 -24.49 -50.07
N VAL A 20 -18.09 -24.19 -51.09
CA VAL A 20 -16.66 -23.95 -50.96
C VAL A 20 -16.37 -22.59 -50.32
N ASP A 21 -17.18 -21.57 -50.61
CA ASP A 21 -17.10 -20.26 -49.95
C ASP A 21 -17.54 -20.35 -48.48
N ARG A 22 -18.58 -21.13 -48.14
CA ARG A 22 -18.95 -21.45 -46.74
C ARG A 22 -17.90 -22.28 -46.00
N LEU A 23 -17.17 -23.17 -46.69
CA LEU A 23 -16.06 -23.93 -46.11
C LEU A 23 -14.80 -23.05 -45.92
N ARG A 24 -14.60 -22.02 -46.75
CA ARG A 24 -13.54 -21.00 -46.58
C ARG A 24 -13.85 -20.02 -45.46
N GLU A 25 -15.10 -19.53 -45.37
CA GLU A 25 -15.60 -18.73 -44.24
C GLU A 25 -15.60 -19.53 -42.94
N GLY A 26 -15.97 -20.82 -43.00
CA GLY A 26 -15.91 -21.75 -41.87
C GLY A 26 -14.49 -22.10 -41.44
N ARG A 27 -13.51 -22.19 -42.36
CA ARG A 27 -12.09 -22.35 -42.01
C ARG A 27 -11.47 -21.08 -41.44
N GLY A 28 -11.82 -19.88 -41.94
CA GLY A 28 -11.38 -18.61 -41.34
C GLY A 28 -12.02 -18.34 -39.97
N ALA A 29 -13.27 -18.76 -39.77
CA ALA A 29 -13.96 -18.72 -38.48
C ALA A 29 -13.45 -19.80 -37.51
N ALA A 30 -13.05 -20.98 -38.01
CA ALA A 30 -12.48 -22.05 -37.20
C ALA A 30 -11.01 -21.83 -36.86
N THR A 31 -10.19 -21.23 -37.74
CA THR A 31 -8.83 -20.79 -37.40
C THR A 31 -8.87 -19.62 -36.43
N SER A 32 -9.80 -18.67 -36.55
CA SER A 32 -9.97 -17.61 -35.54
C SER A 32 -10.60 -18.09 -34.23
N ARG A 33 -11.35 -19.20 -34.21
CA ARG A 33 -11.76 -19.90 -32.97
C ARG A 33 -10.65 -20.76 -32.37
N ALA A 34 -9.80 -21.38 -33.20
CA ALA A 34 -8.67 -22.19 -32.77
C ALA A 34 -7.48 -21.33 -32.29
N GLU A 35 -7.26 -20.16 -32.89
CA GLU A 35 -6.30 -19.14 -32.41
C GLU A 35 -6.74 -18.53 -31.06
N ARG A 36 -8.04 -18.55 -30.74
CA ARG A 36 -8.55 -18.23 -29.39
C ARG A 36 -8.40 -19.38 -28.38
N LEU A 37 -8.08 -20.60 -28.84
CA LEU A 37 -7.84 -21.78 -28.02
C LEU A 37 -6.36 -22.12 -27.87
N ILE A 38 -5.49 -21.53 -28.69
CA ILE A 38 -4.07 -21.41 -28.33
C ILE A 38 -4.03 -20.39 -27.20
N PRO A 39 -3.53 -20.73 -25.99
CA PRO A 39 -3.27 -19.74 -24.97
C PRO A 39 -2.13 -18.86 -25.48
N GLY A 40 -2.46 -17.89 -26.34
CA GLY A 40 -1.59 -16.79 -26.69
C GLY A 40 -1.16 -16.20 -25.36
N ARG A 41 0.15 -16.32 -25.05
CA ARG A 41 0.78 -15.97 -23.77
C ARG A 41 -0.08 -14.93 -23.05
N ARG A 42 -0.97 -15.38 -22.16
CA ARG A 42 -1.72 -14.46 -21.31
C ARG A 42 -0.62 -13.72 -20.58
N ARG A 43 -0.41 -12.45 -20.90
CA ARG A 43 0.50 -11.61 -20.12
C ARG A 43 0.13 -11.86 -18.67
N ALA A 44 1.10 -12.24 -17.85
CA ALA A 44 0.88 -12.46 -16.43
C ALA A 44 0.07 -11.28 -15.91
N ALA A 45 -1.04 -11.57 -15.22
CA ALA A 45 -1.85 -10.50 -14.65
C ALA A 45 -0.92 -9.72 -13.71
N VAL A 46 -0.80 -8.41 -13.94
CA VAL A 46 0.00 -7.54 -13.08
C VAL A 46 -0.60 -7.60 -11.69
N ASP A 47 0.21 -8.00 -10.71
CA ASP A 47 -0.18 -7.95 -9.31
C ASP A 47 -0.19 -6.49 -8.85
N VAL A 48 -1.37 -6.03 -8.45
CA VAL A 48 -1.64 -4.66 -8.02
C VAL A 48 -1.70 -4.51 -6.50
N ALA A 49 -1.48 -5.60 -5.76
CA ALA A 49 -1.48 -5.57 -4.30
C ALA A 49 -0.39 -4.61 -3.77
N GLY A 50 -0.79 -3.73 -2.85
CA GLY A 50 0.09 -2.76 -2.21
C GLY A 50 0.43 -1.54 -3.07
N TRP A 51 -0.15 -1.39 -4.26
CA TRP A 51 0.04 -0.20 -5.08
C TRP A 51 -0.70 0.98 -4.45
N SER A 52 -0.16 2.19 -4.59
CA SER A 52 -0.92 3.39 -4.25
C SER A 52 -2.14 3.51 -5.16
N THR A 53 -3.21 4.14 -4.66
CA THR A 53 -4.38 4.46 -5.50
C THR A 53 -3.98 5.27 -6.73
N THR A 54 -3.00 6.18 -6.62
CA THR A 54 -2.47 6.98 -7.74
C THR A 54 -1.82 6.10 -8.81
N ASP A 55 -0.92 5.20 -8.42
CA ASP A 55 -0.22 4.29 -9.35
C ASP A 55 -1.22 3.37 -10.06
N PHE A 56 -2.18 2.84 -9.29
CA PHE A 56 -3.23 1.98 -9.83
C PHE A 56 -4.08 2.73 -10.87
N LEU A 57 -4.45 3.98 -10.61
CA LEU A 57 -5.26 4.76 -11.53
C LEU A 57 -4.49 5.15 -12.80
N ALA A 58 -3.21 5.49 -12.68
CA ALA A 58 -2.34 5.72 -13.83
C ALA A 58 -2.25 4.47 -14.71
N TYR A 59 -2.06 3.29 -14.10
CA TYR A 59 -2.07 2.01 -14.79
C TYR A 59 -3.42 1.70 -15.44
N ALA A 60 -4.54 1.89 -14.72
CA ALA A 60 -5.87 1.65 -15.24
C ALA A 60 -6.22 2.57 -16.42
N ALA A 61 -5.73 3.82 -16.40
CA ALA A 61 -5.91 4.79 -17.48
C ALA A 61 -5.04 4.49 -18.72
N ALA A 62 -3.84 3.92 -18.54
CA ALA A 62 -2.90 3.63 -19.62
C ALA A 62 -3.35 2.49 -20.57
N GLY A 63 -4.35 1.70 -20.17
CA GLY A 63 -4.86 0.56 -20.95
C GLY A 63 -3.84 -0.57 -21.12
N THR A 64 -4.11 -1.52 -22.03
CA THR A 64 -3.25 -2.70 -22.27
C THR A 64 -1.93 -2.43 -23.00
N LEU A 65 -1.66 -1.17 -23.38
CA LEU A 65 -0.67 -0.84 -24.42
C LEU A 65 0.53 0.00 -23.97
N ARG A 66 0.69 0.35 -22.68
CA ARG A 66 1.87 1.13 -22.26
C ARG A 66 2.55 0.64 -20.99
N GLU A 67 3.85 0.93 -20.96
CA GLU A 67 4.80 0.78 -19.87
C GLU A 67 4.15 1.13 -18.54
N LEU A 68 4.41 0.30 -17.53
CA LEU A 68 4.01 0.59 -16.16
C LEU A 68 4.59 1.95 -15.78
N PRO A 69 3.80 2.85 -15.14
CA PRO A 69 4.38 4.07 -14.60
C PRO A 69 5.56 3.68 -13.69
N PRO A 70 6.68 4.42 -13.73
CA PRO A 70 7.83 4.11 -12.89
C PRO A 70 7.38 4.11 -11.42
N PRO A 71 7.70 3.06 -10.65
CA PRO A 71 7.34 3.02 -9.25
C PRO A 71 8.00 4.18 -8.50
N ARG A 72 7.33 4.71 -7.47
CA ARG A 72 7.96 5.64 -6.52
C ARG A 72 9.18 4.95 -5.89
N ALA A 73 10.28 5.69 -5.74
CA ALA A 73 11.46 5.21 -5.04
C ALA A 73 11.10 4.70 -3.63
N GLY A 74 11.71 3.59 -3.22
CA GLY A 74 11.41 2.96 -1.93
C GLY A 74 10.06 2.23 -1.85
N ARG A 75 9.30 2.11 -2.96
CA ARG A 75 8.03 1.35 -2.99
C ARG A 75 8.20 -0.09 -2.47
N ASP A 76 9.24 -0.78 -2.89
CA ASP A 76 9.48 -2.16 -2.47
C ASP A 76 9.79 -2.23 -0.96
N ALA A 77 10.49 -1.23 -0.43
CA ALA A 77 10.70 -1.08 1.01
C ALA A 77 9.36 -0.87 1.74
N VAL A 78 8.46 -0.03 1.23
CA VAL A 78 7.11 0.20 1.81
C VAL A 78 6.31 -1.10 1.88
N ILE A 79 6.30 -1.89 0.80
CA ILE A 79 5.61 -3.19 0.77
C ILE A 79 6.19 -4.12 1.84
N ARG A 80 7.53 -4.18 1.94
CA ARG A 80 8.21 -5.04 2.90
C ARG A 80 7.98 -4.58 4.35
N ILE A 81 8.00 -3.28 4.62
CA ILE A 81 7.70 -2.71 5.94
C ILE A 81 6.29 -3.06 6.36
N ASN A 82 5.31 -2.98 5.44
CA ASN A 82 3.94 -3.38 5.73
C ASN A 82 3.88 -4.85 6.15
N ALA A 83 4.51 -5.74 5.37
CA ALA A 83 4.52 -7.17 5.64
C ALA A 83 5.21 -7.53 6.96
N LEU A 84 6.20 -6.74 7.38
CA LEU A 84 6.96 -6.93 8.62
C LEU A 84 6.40 -6.14 9.82
N SER A 85 5.38 -5.30 9.64
CA SER A 85 4.89 -4.40 10.70
C SER A 85 4.33 -5.11 11.93
N GLY A 86 4.02 -6.42 11.83
CA GLY A 86 3.56 -7.25 12.95
C GLY A 86 4.69 -7.94 13.71
N SER A 87 5.86 -8.09 13.09
CA SER A 87 7.04 -8.73 13.69
C SER A 87 8.10 -7.74 14.14
N MET A 88 8.13 -6.54 13.55
CA MET A 88 9.05 -5.48 13.97
C MET A 88 8.56 -4.77 15.24
N PRO A 89 9.50 -4.20 16.03
CA PRO A 89 9.16 -3.20 17.03
C PRO A 89 8.37 -2.05 16.39
N ILE A 90 7.40 -1.50 17.13
CA ILE A 90 6.56 -0.40 16.62
C ILE A 90 7.44 0.80 16.22
N GLU A 91 8.44 1.14 17.04
CA GLU A 91 9.39 2.21 16.72
C GLU A 91 10.14 1.96 15.40
N ALA A 92 10.59 0.72 15.17
CA ALA A 92 11.26 0.34 13.92
C ALA A 92 10.32 0.51 12.72
N THR A 93 9.07 0.09 12.85
CA THR A 93 8.05 0.27 11.80
C THR A 93 7.85 1.75 11.48
N LEU A 94 7.71 2.59 12.51
CA LEU A 94 7.50 4.03 12.34
C LEU A 94 8.72 4.74 11.73
N LEU A 95 9.94 4.38 12.15
CA LEU A 95 11.18 4.93 11.58
C LEU A 95 11.35 4.52 10.11
N ALA A 96 11.13 3.23 9.79
CA ALA A 96 11.22 2.74 8.43
C ALA A 96 10.20 3.45 7.51
N ARG A 97 8.97 3.67 8.02
CA ARG A 97 7.96 4.46 7.32
C ARG A 97 8.38 5.92 7.11
N ALA A 98 8.92 6.57 8.14
CA ALA A 98 9.40 7.94 8.05
C ALA A 98 10.55 8.07 7.03
N ILE A 99 11.47 7.11 6.96
CA ILE A 99 12.52 7.07 5.92
C ILE A 99 11.89 6.99 4.52
N THR A 100 10.89 6.13 4.32
CA THR A 100 10.23 6.04 3.00
C THR A 100 9.37 7.26 2.65
N ASP A 101 8.92 8.02 3.64
CA ASP A 101 8.17 9.27 3.42
C ASP A 101 9.05 10.39 2.87
N ALA A 102 10.37 10.31 3.09
CA ALA A 102 11.35 11.23 2.52
C ALA A 102 11.45 11.14 0.99
N ALA A 103 10.98 10.04 0.39
CA ALA A 103 10.96 9.89 -1.05
C ALA A 103 10.11 11.02 -1.68
N PRO A 104 10.65 11.78 -2.65
CA PRO A 104 9.88 12.82 -3.31
C PRO A 104 8.77 12.21 -4.19
N ALA A 105 7.93 13.08 -4.76
CA ALA A 105 6.94 12.64 -5.75
C ALA A 105 7.64 12.01 -6.97
N PRO A 106 7.00 11.07 -7.70
CA PRO A 106 7.64 10.36 -8.82
C PRO A 106 8.21 11.24 -9.95
N ASP A 107 7.72 12.47 -10.06
CA ASP A 107 8.12 13.47 -11.07
C ASP A 107 9.13 14.51 -10.54
N ALA A 108 9.48 14.47 -9.26
CA ALA A 108 10.41 15.39 -8.63
C ALA A 108 11.85 14.86 -8.67
N HIS A 109 12.81 15.78 -8.56
CA HIS A 109 14.23 15.41 -8.48
C HIS A 109 14.47 14.56 -7.23
N LEU A 110 15.19 13.45 -7.41
CA LEU A 110 15.62 12.58 -6.33
C LEU A 110 17.13 12.55 -6.30
N ASN A 111 17.67 12.98 -5.16
CA ASN A 111 19.09 12.92 -4.87
C ASN A 111 19.59 11.46 -4.91
N PRO A 112 20.71 11.15 -5.59
CA PRO A 112 21.26 9.79 -5.67
C PRO A 112 21.57 9.15 -4.31
N THR A 113 22.00 9.94 -3.32
CA THR A 113 22.29 9.44 -1.98
C THR A 113 21.02 9.03 -1.25
N LEU A 114 19.92 9.78 -1.43
CA LEU A 114 18.62 9.41 -0.89
C LEU A 114 18.05 8.17 -1.62
N LEU A 115 18.28 8.06 -2.92
CA LEU A 115 17.93 6.86 -3.69
C LEU A 115 18.62 5.61 -3.11
N ASP A 116 19.91 5.68 -2.79
CA ASP A 116 20.64 4.58 -2.14
C ASP A 116 20.07 4.23 -0.76
N VAL A 117 19.66 5.22 0.04
CA VAL A 117 18.97 4.97 1.32
C VAL A 117 17.69 4.17 1.10
N LEU A 118 16.87 4.56 0.13
CA LEU A 118 15.55 3.99 -0.13
C LEU A 118 15.60 2.61 -0.83
N GLU A 119 16.52 2.42 -1.77
CA GLU A 119 16.55 1.25 -2.64
C GLU A 119 17.63 0.23 -2.26
N ARG A 120 18.63 0.62 -1.45
CA ARG A 120 19.71 -0.26 -1.03
C ARG A 120 19.76 -0.45 0.49
N TYR A 121 20.10 0.59 1.25
CA TYR A 121 20.46 0.43 2.67
C TYR A 121 19.27 0.08 3.57
N LEU A 122 18.10 0.70 3.33
CA LEU A 122 16.88 0.34 4.07
C LEU A 122 16.43 -1.10 3.73
N PRO A 123 16.29 -1.50 2.44
CA PRO A 123 16.00 -2.89 2.08
C PRO A 123 16.99 -3.92 2.64
N GLU A 124 18.30 -3.62 2.64
CA GLU A 124 19.33 -4.49 3.21
C GLU A 124 19.15 -4.65 4.74
N SER A 125 18.88 -3.56 5.46
CA SER A 125 18.62 -3.59 6.91
C SER A 125 17.39 -4.43 7.25
N LEU A 126 16.30 -4.28 6.48
CA LEU A 126 15.09 -5.10 6.63
C LEU A 126 15.36 -6.57 6.32
N ASN A 127 16.20 -6.87 5.32
CA ASN A 127 16.60 -8.23 4.98
C ASN A 127 17.41 -8.88 6.09
N ALA A 128 18.38 -8.15 6.64
CA ALA A 128 19.21 -8.62 7.74
C ALA A 128 18.36 -8.96 8.97
N PHE A 129 17.36 -8.14 9.29
CA PHE A 129 16.40 -8.42 10.36
C PHE A 129 15.59 -9.70 10.10
N GLU A 130 15.03 -9.86 8.90
CA GLU A 130 14.22 -11.03 8.55
C GLU A 130 15.03 -12.34 8.62
N VAL A 131 16.29 -12.33 8.17
CA VAL A 131 17.17 -13.49 8.28
C VAL A 131 17.60 -13.75 9.73
N SER A 132 17.89 -12.69 10.49
CA SER A 132 18.39 -12.82 11.87
C SER A 132 17.31 -13.25 12.85
N SER A 133 16.09 -12.71 12.71
CA SER A 133 14.92 -13.09 13.52
C SER A 133 14.52 -14.56 13.36
N ARG A 134 14.83 -15.16 12.20
CA ARG A 134 14.64 -16.60 11.97
C ARG A 134 15.74 -17.49 12.57
N ARG A 135 16.97 -16.97 12.70
CA ARG A 135 18.17 -17.76 13.08
C ARG A 135 18.60 -17.57 14.54
N ARG A 136 18.37 -16.39 15.13
CA ARG A 136 18.80 -15.99 16.48
C ARG A 136 17.62 -15.50 17.31
N GLY A 137 17.83 -15.38 18.63
CA GLY A 137 16.87 -14.75 19.54
C GLY A 137 16.45 -13.36 19.04
N GLN A 138 15.15 -13.15 18.96
CA GLN A 138 14.51 -12.01 18.31
C GLN A 138 15.00 -10.65 18.85
N GLU A 139 15.25 -10.55 20.15
CA GLU A 139 15.65 -9.30 20.83
C GLU A 139 16.94 -8.68 20.26
N SER A 140 17.95 -9.50 19.94
CA SER A 140 19.22 -8.99 19.39
C SER A 140 19.04 -8.44 17.97
N ALA A 141 18.18 -9.09 17.17
CA ALA A 141 17.86 -8.64 15.82
C ALA A 141 17.05 -7.32 15.85
N GLU A 142 16.13 -7.19 16.80
CA GLU A 142 15.33 -5.96 17.00
C GLU A 142 16.21 -4.76 17.40
N GLN A 143 17.14 -4.95 18.34
CA GLN A 143 18.05 -3.88 18.77
C GLN A 143 18.95 -3.39 17.63
N LEU A 144 19.48 -4.33 16.84
CA LEU A 144 20.31 -4.00 15.68
C LEU A 144 19.51 -3.27 14.60
N LEU A 145 18.30 -3.73 14.29
CA LEU A 145 17.41 -3.06 13.35
C LEU A 145 17.11 -1.64 13.81
N LEU A 146 16.74 -1.44 15.07
CA LEU A 146 16.45 -0.12 15.63
C LEU A 146 17.65 0.83 15.51
N ALA A 147 18.86 0.35 15.83
CA ALA A 147 20.08 1.14 15.69
C ALA A 147 20.31 1.57 14.24
N GLN A 148 20.14 0.65 13.29
CA GLN A 148 20.28 0.95 11.86
C GLN A 148 19.24 1.95 11.36
N LEU A 149 17.96 1.75 11.72
CA LEU A 149 16.88 2.63 11.28
C LEU A 149 16.98 4.03 11.88
N ARG A 150 17.44 4.17 13.13
CA ARG A 150 17.70 5.49 13.72
C ARG A 150 18.80 6.24 12.97
N LEU A 151 19.87 5.54 12.58
CA LEU A 151 20.93 6.12 11.76
C LEU A 151 20.42 6.52 10.37
N LEU A 152 19.73 5.60 9.67
CA LEU A 152 19.18 5.88 8.33
C LEU A 152 18.18 7.03 8.34
N HIS A 153 17.34 7.12 9.38
CA HIS A 153 16.39 8.22 9.54
C HIS A 153 17.11 9.56 9.75
N SER A 154 18.16 9.61 10.57
CA SER A 154 18.98 10.81 10.74
C SER A 154 19.61 11.24 9.41
N VAL A 155 20.23 10.29 8.69
CA VAL A 155 20.88 10.55 7.41
C VAL A 155 19.88 11.02 6.36
N ALA A 156 18.67 10.43 6.30
CA ALA A 156 17.63 10.87 5.38
C ALA A 156 17.23 12.34 5.63
N LEU A 157 17.05 12.74 6.89
CA LEU A 157 16.76 14.13 7.26
C LEU A 157 17.91 15.08 6.90
N ASP A 158 19.15 14.68 7.17
CA ASP A 158 20.33 15.48 6.84
C ASP A 158 20.48 15.65 5.32
N ILE A 159 20.18 14.61 4.53
CA ILE A 159 20.18 14.68 3.06
C ILE A 159 19.08 15.61 2.57
N GLU A 160 17.85 15.48 3.07
CA GLU A 160 16.74 16.37 2.69
C GLU A 160 17.10 17.84 2.96
N GLN A 161 17.68 18.11 4.14
CA GLN A 161 18.11 19.46 4.49
C GLN A 161 19.24 19.96 3.59
N ALA A 162 20.29 19.15 3.38
CA ALA A 162 21.42 19.52 2.54
C ALA A 162 21.01 19.72 1.07
N ASP A 163 20.08 18.93 0.56
CA ASP A 163 19.54 19.05 -0.80
C ASP A 163 18.73 20.35 -0.94
N ALA A 164 17.90 20.68 0.06
CA ALA A 164 17.13 21.93 0.10
C ALA A 164 18.02 23.18 0.24
N GLU A 165 19.16 23.07 0.93
CA GLU A 165 20.16 24.14 1.09
C GLU A 165 21.19 24.16 -0.05
N HIS A 166 21.11 23.22 -1.00
CA HIS A 166 22.08 23.03 -2.09
C HIS A 166 23.53 22.87 -1.61
N ASN A 167 23.73 22.18 -0.48
CA ASN A 167 25.03 21.97 0.14
C ASN A 167 25.66 20.65 -0.32
N GLU A 168 26.39 20.70 -1.44
CA GLU A 168 27.04 19.53 -2.05
C GLU A 168 28.07 18.85 -1.13
N ARG A 169 28.74 19.63 -0.26
CA ARG A 169 29.75 19.08 0.66
C ARG A 169 29.12 18.15 1.68
N ASP A 170 27.99 18.54 2.24
CA ASP A 170 27.31 17.72 3.25
C ASP A 170 26.70 16.47 2.61
N LEU A 171 26.18 16.57 1.38
CA LEU A 171 25.74 15.39 0.62
C LEU A 171 26.88 14.38 0.41
N GLN A 172 28.08 14.84 0.06
CA GLN A 172 29.27 13.96 -0.06
C GLN A 172 29.68 13.32 1.27
N ILE A 173 29.55 14.06 2.39
CA ILE A 173 29.80 13.52 3.73
C ILE A 173 28.81 12.41 4.06
N GLN A 174 27.52 12.60 3.75
CA GLN A 174 26.48 11.59 4.00
C GLN A 174 26.67 10.35 3.13
N ASP A 175 26.97 10.49 1.83
CA ASP A 175 27.29 9.36 0.95
C ASP A 175 28.49 8.55 1.46
N ARG A 176 29.57 9.25 1.85
CA ARG A 176 30.75 8.59 2.43
C ARG A 176 30.42 7.87 3.73
N PHE A 177 29.65 8.51 4.63
CA PHE A 177 29.22 7.91 5.88
C PHE A 177 28.41 6.63 5.66
N LEU A 178 27.46 6.65 4.72
CA LEU A 178 26.64 5.49 4.39
C LEU A 178 27.51 4.33 3.89
N ARG A 179 28.43 4.58 2.96
CA ARG A 179 29.39 3.57 2.48
C ARG A 179 30.27 3.06 3.63
N GLU A 180 30.80 3.98 4.44
CA GLU A 180 31.48 3.81 5.73
C GLU A 180 30.86 2.71 6.60
N ARG A 181 29.58 2.93 6.92
CA ARG A 181 28.88 2.23 8.00
C ARG A 181 28.10 1.01 7.52
N PHE A 182 27.68 0.99 6.27
CA PHE A 182 26.84 -0.06 5.70
C PHE A 182 27.59 -0.98 4.72
N ALA A 183 28.89 -0.75 4.44
CA ALA A 183 29.72 -1.65 3.63
C ALA A 183 29.70 -3.12 4.09
N ASN A 184 29.51 -3.37 5.39
CA ASN A 184 29.55 -4.71 5.98
C ASN A 184 28.17 -5.37 6.13
N LEU A 185 27.10 -4.84 5.51
CA LEU A 185 25.77 -5.46 5.54
C LEU A 185 25.61 -6.67 4.60
N THR A 186 26.69 -7.24 4.09
CA THR A 186 26.67 -8.41 3.22
C THR A 186 25.90 -9.56 3.88
N PRO A 187 24.91 -10.19 3.21
CA PRO A 187 24.08 -11.22 3.81
C PRO A 187 24.90 -12.49 4.08
N GLY A 188 25.42 -12.64 5.30
CA GLY A 188 26.20 -13.82 5.68
C GLY A 188 27.05 -13.65 6.95
N GLU A 189 27.54 -12.45 7.22
CA GLU A 189 28.59 -12.23 8.25
C GLU A 189 28.10 -11.47 9.49
N LEU A 190 26.86 -11.71 9.92
CA LEU A 190 26.47 -11.37 11.30
C LEU A 190 27.04 -12.37 12.31
N GLU A 191 28.06 -13.16 11.98
CA GLU A 191 28.81 -13.99 12.92
C GLU A 191 29.60 -13.09 13.87
N ILE A 192 29.08 -12.92 15.08
CA ILE A 192 29.86 -12.39 16.21
C ILE A 192 30.79 -13.53 16.65
N GLY A 193 31.85 -13.74 15.88
CA GLY A 193 33.05 -14.41 16.32
C GLY A 193 33.91 -13.41 17.10
N THR A 194 34.18 -13.73 18.35
CA THR A 194 35.16 -13.11 19.27
C THR A 194 36.22 -12.16 18.67
N ARG A 195 35.99 -10.84 18.86
CA ARG A 195 36.88 -9.68 19.14
C ARG A 195 38.34 -9.63 18.60
N PRO A 196 38.81 -8.42 18.27
CA PRO A 196 39.53 -7.66 19.29
C PRO A 196 38.92 -6.28 19.57
N THR A 197 39.17 -5.82 20.79
CA THR A 197 38.75 -4.56 21.38
C THR A 197 39.15 -3.33 20.54
N LEU A 198 38.20 -2.80 19.77
CA LEU A 198 38.09 -1.36 19.57
C LEU A 198 36.76 -0.93 20.19
N SER A 199 36.82 -0.60 21.48
CA SER A 199 35.79 0.22 22.10
C SER A 199 35.88 1.63 21.51
N ALA A 200 35.35 1.81 20.30
CA ALA A 200 34.66 3.06 20.08
C ALA A 200 33.36 2.91 20.86
N PRO A 201 33.15 3.63 21.98
CA PRO A 201 31.82 3.73 22.52
C PRO A 201 30.94 4.13 21.33
N ILE A 202 29.84 3.42 21.12
CA ILE A 202 28.70 4.00 20.40
C ILE A 202 28.43 5.25 21.22
N ARG A 203 29.06 6.37 20.83
CA ARG A 203 28.68 7.67 21.36
C ARG A 203 27.20 7.69 21.06
N SER A 204 26.41 7.81 22.13
CA SER A 204 25.02 8.21 22.06
C SER A 204 25.01 9.48 21.21
N LEU A 205 24.95 9.31 19.90
CA LEU A 205 24.35 10.28 19.01
C LEU A 205 22.94 10.31 19.53
N ASP A 206 22.63 11.38 20.27
CA ASP A 206 21.28 11.69 20.69
C ASP A 206 20.39 11.41 19.49
N ALA A 207 19.65 10.30 19.58
CA ALA A 207 18.80 9.87 18.50
C ALA A 207 17.89 11.05 18.19
N PRO A 208 17.76 11.49 16.92
CA PRO A 208 16.82 12.53 16.59
C PRO A 208 15.45 12.16 17.18
N LEU A 209 14.97 13.06 18.04
CA LEU A 209 13.78 12.94 18.88
C LEU A 209 12.55 12.62 18.04
N ARG A 210 12.18 11.33 18.02
CA ARG A 210 10.90 10.77 17.57
C ARG A 210 10.55 11.08 16.10
N PRO A 211 9.85 10.18 15.38
CA PRO A 211 9.21 10.57 14.13
C PRO A 211 8.32 11.79 14.41
N ARG A 212 8.54 12.88 13.68
CA ARG A 212 7.87 14.19 13.88
C ARG A 212 6.43 14.11 13.36
N ALA A 213 5.63 13.17 13.87
CA ALA A 213 4.20 13.14 13.62
C ALA A 213 3.60 14.43 14.17
N LYS A 214 3.00 15.26 13.30
CA LYS A 214 2.24 16.44 13.73
C LYS A 214 1.14 15.94 14.66
N ALA A 215 1.05 16.50 15.87
CA ALA A 215 -0.05 16.16 16.77
C ALA A 215 -1.37 16.63 16.13
N ALA A 216 -2.41 15.80 16.21
CA ALA A 216 -3.74 16.22 15.84
C ALA A 216 -4.12 17.40 16.74
N PRO A 217 -4.58 18.53 16.16
CA PRO A 217 -5.03 19.65 16.98
C PRO A 217 -6.19 19.18 17.87
N VAL A 218 -6.12 19.47 19.17
CA VAL A 218 -7.20 19.20 20.15
C VAL A 218 -8.48 19.93 19.74
N GLU A 219 -8.32 21.11 19.12
CA GLU A 219 -9.39 21.90 18.50
C GLU A 219 -9.05 22.14 17.03
N GLY A 220 -9.43 21.21 16.15
CA GLY A 220 -9.19 21.35 14.71
C GLY A 220 -9.27 20.04 13.94
N ARG A 221 -8.87 20.08 12.66
CA ARG A 221 -8.80 18.90 11.80
C ARG A 221 -7.41 18.77 11.21
N ALA A 222 -6.80 17.60 11.36
CA ALA A 222 -5.63 17.22 10.57
C ALA A 222 -6.09 16.77 9.18
N TYR A 223 -5.42 17.23 8.13
CA TYR A 223 -5.73 16.85 6.75
C TYR A 223 -4.63 15.94 6.23
N LEU A 224 -4.94 14.65 6.08
CA LEU A 224 -3.95 13.66 5.69
C LEU A 224 -4.01 13.36 4.21
N ARG A 225 -2.85 13.47 3.56
CA ARG A 225 -2.64 13.08 2.15
C ARG A 225 -1.59 11.98 2.10
N PRO A 226 -1.77 10.94 1.28
CA PRO A 226 -0.87 9.79 1.28
C PRO A 226 0.58 10.14 0.94
N ASP A 227 0.80 11.13 0.07
CA ASP A 227 2.14 11.47 -0.45
C ASP A 227 2.78 12.73 0.15
N ARG A 228 2.20 13.31 1.21
CA ARG A 228 2.74 14.55 1.83
C ARG A 228 2.69 14.51 3.34
N ASP A 229 1.54 14.85 3.91
CA ASP A 229 1.27 14.81 5.34
C ASP A 229 0.45 13.55 5.63
N SER A 230 1.08 12.38 5.57
CA SER A 230 0.35 11.12 5.66
C SER A 230 0.08 10.70 7.11
N VAL A 231 0.78 11.26 8.09
CA VAL A 231 0.77 10.81 9.49
C VAL A 231 0.31 11.90 10.45
N VAL A 232 -0.48 11.51 11.46
CA VAL A 232 -0.85 12.36 12.61
C VAL A 232 -0.85 11.55 13.89
N LEU A 233 -0.50 12.19 15.02
CA LEU A 233 -0.63 11.61 16.35
C LEU A 233 -1.90 12.10 17.05
N PHE A 234 -2.83 11.20 17.33
CA PHE A 234 -3.91 11.43 18.31
C PHE A 234 -3.32 11.25 19.70
N ARG A 235 -3.19 12.34 20.46
CA ARG A 235 -2.67 12.28 21.82
C ARG A 235 -3.67 11.58 22.74
N ARG A 236 -3.13 10.78 23.65
CA ARG A 236 -3.94 10.12 24.68
C ARG A 236 -4.09 11.04 25.89
N GLU A 237 -5.33 11.36 26.26
CA GLU A 237 -5.62 12.13 27.49
C GLU A 237 -5.69 11.22 28.72
N SER A 238 -6.22 10.00 28.57
CA SER A 238 -6.33 9.01 29.65
C SER A 238 -6.00 7.59 29.17
N PRO A 239 -5.39 6.74 30.00
CA PRO A 239 -5.18 5.33 29.67
C PRO A 239 -6.53 4.61 29.53
N GLY A 240 -6.69 3.79 28.49
CA GLY A 240 -7.93 3.03 28.25
C GLY A 240 -8.17 2.73 26.78
N SER A 241 -9.39 2.25 26.48
CA SER A 241 -9.83 1.94 25.12
C SER A 241 -9.98 3.20 24.27
N TRP A 242 -9.65 3.12 22.98
CA TRP A 242 -9.93 4.17 22.01
C TRP A 242 -11.32 4.00 21.41
N ASP A 243 -12.20 4.97 21.65
CA ASP A 243 -13.49 5.05 20.96
C ASP A 243 -13.36 5.93 19.71
N LEU A 244 -13.29 5.28 18.55
CA LEU A 244 -13.18 5.95 17.26
C LEU A 244 -14.51 5.96 16.52
N ALA A 245 -14.90 7.14 16.04
CA ALA A 245 -16.02 7.29 15.10
C ALA A 245 -15.46 7.45 13.69
N LEU A 246 -15.59 6.40 12.88
CA LEU A 246 -15.22 6.41 11.46
C LEU A 246 -16.42 6.82 10.62
N ARG A 247 -16.23 7.77 9.70
CA ARG A 247 -17.27 8.18 8.73
C ARG A 247 -16.69 8.32 7.35
N LEU A 248 -17.11 7.47 6.42
CA LEU A 248 -16.70 7.54 5.02
C LEU A 248 -17.76 8.30 4.20
N ALA A 249 -17.35 9.40 3.56
CA ALA A 249 -18.25 10.24 2.76
C ALA A 249 -18.32 9.75 1.30
N LEU A 250 -19.44 9.18 0.90
CA LEU A 250 -19.62 8.51 -0.39
C LEU A 250 -20.66 9.20 -1.27
N PRO A 251 -20.53 9.21 -2.60
CA PRO A 251 -21.59 9.72 -3.46
C PRO A 251 -22.84 8.84 -3.33
N LYS A 252 -24.03 9.46 -3.44
CA LYS A 252 -25.32 8.75 -3.34
C LYS A 252 -25.37 7.47 -4.18
N GLY A 253 -25.91 6.40 -3.59
CA GLY A 253 -26.14 5.13 -4.26
C GLY A 253 -24.89 4.25 -4.49
N HIS A 254 -23.70 4.66 -4.05
CA HIS A 254 -22.53 3.79 -4.00
C HIS A 254 -22.68 2.73 -2.91
N ALA A 255 -22.41 1.48 -3.26
CA ALA A 255 -22.39 0.35 -2.35
C ALA A 255 -20.94 0.08 -1.95
N VAL A 256 -20.68 0.17 -0.65
CA VAL A 256 -19.34 0.03 -0.06
C VAL A 256 -19.46 -0.73 1.27
N THR A 257 -18.48 -1.57 1.54
CA THR A 257 -18.21 -2.10 2.87
C THR A 257 -17.06 -1.31 3.49
N LEU A 258 -17.27 -0.71 4.66
CA LEU A 258 -16.23 -0.06 5.46
C LEU A 258 -15.91 -0.99 6.63
N GLY A 259 -14.64 -1.28 6.87
CA GLY A 259 -14.23 -2.14 7.97
C GLY A 259 -12.92 -1.76 8.61
N VAL A 260 -12.68 -2.36 9.76
CA VAL A 260 -11.47 -2.27 10.57
C VAL A 260 -10.99 -3.67 10.90
N VAL A 261 -9.68 -3.86 10.77
CA VAL A 261 -8.98 -5.03 11.28
C VAL A 261 -8.06 -4.53 12.39
N GLU A 262 -8.20 -5.06 13.60
CA GLU A 262 -7.33 -4.71 14.73
C GLU A 262 -6.54 -5.93 15.19
N GLU A 263 -5.29 -5.73 15.57
CA GLU A 263 -4.48 -6.71 16.27
C GLU A 263 -4.24 -6.18 17.68
N SER A 264 -4.65 -6.95 18.68
CA SER A 264 -4.43 -6.63 20.09
C SER A 264 -2.97 -6.88 20.51
N THR A 265 -2.60 -6.40 21.70
CA THR A 265 -1.27 -6.66 22.28
C THR A 265 -0.95 -8.14 22.50
N SER A 266 -1.96 -9.01 22.58
CA SER A 266 -1.78 -10.47 22.66
C SER A 266 -1.60 -11.14 21.28
N GLY A 267 -1.71 -10.37 20.19
CA GLY A 267 -1.66 -10.89 18.82
C GLY A 267 -3.01 -11.39 18.29
N ALA A 268 -4.09 -11.33 19.08
CA ALA A 268 -5.41 -11.69 18.60
C ALA A 268 -5.92 -10.63 17.59
N VAL A 269 -6.44 -11.09 16.45
CA VAL A 269 -6.97 -10.25 15.37
C VAL A 269 -8.50 -10.23 15.42
N GLN A 270 -9.09 -9.05 15.36
CA GLN A 270 -10.55 -8.86 15.32
C GLN A 270 -10.98 -8.05 14.09
N PHE A 271 -12.20 -8.32 13.63
CA PHE A 271 -12.78 -7.70 12.45
C PHE A 271 -14.09 -7.02 12.80
N THR A 272 -14.22 -5.75 12.44
CA THR A 272 -15.47 -4.99 12.60
C THR A 272 -15.78 -4.30 11.27
N HIS A 273 -16.95 -4.54 10.69
CA HIS A 273 -17.32 -3.92 9.43
C HIS A 273 -18.78 -3.52 9.37
N ARG A 274 -19.08 -2.62 8.44
CA ARG A 274 -20.44 -2.20 8.10
C ARG A 274 -20.56 -2.02 6.59
N THR A 275 -21.55 -2.67 6.03
CA THR A 275 -21.93 -2.51 4.62
C THR A 275 -23.06 -1.49 4.50
N GLY A 276 -23.03 -0.69 3.43
CA GLY A 276 -24.11 0.25 3.16
C GLY A 276 -24.21 0.67 1.70
N ARG A 277 -25.45 0.86 1.26
CA ARG A 277 -25.81 1.53 -0.01
C ARG A 277 -26.90 2.54 0.30
N ARG A 278 -26.53 3.81 0.51
CA ARG A 278 -27.50 4.83 0.92
C ARG A 278 -28.02 5.61 -0.29
N VAL A 279 -29.33 5.51 -0.51
CA VAL A 279 -30.05 6.18 -1.62
C VAL A 279 -30.78 7.43 -1.12
N PHE A 280 -31.23 7.45 0.13
CA PHE A 280 -32.07 8.52 0.70
C PHE A 280 -31.49 9.06 2.02
N THR A 281 -30.72 10.16 1.97
CA THR A 281 -30.32 10.96 3.15
C THR A 281 -30.09 12.43 2.77
N SER A 282 -30.07 13.30 3.78
CA SER A 282 -29.77 14.73 3.65
C SER A 282 -28.35 14.97 3.12
N ARG A 283 -28.23 16.00 2.28
CA ARG A 283 -27.04 16.35 1.48
C ARG A 283 -26.01 17.05 2.36
N ARG A 284 -24.75 16.61 2.33
CA ARG A 284 -23.62 17.46 2.73
C ARG A 284 -23.15 18.26 1.50
N SER A 285 -23.16 19.60 1.57
CA SER A 285 -22.87 20.49 0.43
C SER A 285 -21.46 21.08 0.40
N THR A 286 -20.61 20.80 1.38
CA THR A 286 -19.33 21.51 1.51
C THR A 286 -18.15 20.67 1.01
N GLY A 287 -17.42 21.16 0.01
CA GLY A 287 -16.10 20.64 -0.40
C GLY A 287 -16.08 19.51 -1.44
N PHE A 288 -17.23 18.91 -1.77
CA PHE A 288 -17.32 17.80 -2.75
C PHE A 288 -18.04 18.22 -4.02
N ARG A 289 -17.57 17.73 -5.18
CA ARG A 289 -18.19 17.99 -6.49
C ARG A 289 -19.60 17.38 -6.64
N ALA A 290 -19.92 16.36 -5.85
CA ALA A 290 -21.22 15.66 -5.87
C ALA A 290 -21.82 15.53 -4.46
N ALA A 291 -23.14 15.38 -4.38
CA ALA A 291 -23.84 15.16 -3.11
C ALA A 291 -23.35 13.86 -2.42
N GLN A 292 -22.88 13.99 -1.18
CA GLN A 292 -22.34 12.88 -0.40
C GLN A 292 -23.34 12.36 0.65
N VAL A 293 -23.13 11.12 1.06
CA VAL A 293 -23.79 10.40 2.16
C VAL A 293 -22.73 9.69 2.98
N ASP A 294 -22.89 9.70 4.31
CA ASP A 294 -21.93 9.08 5.20
C ASP A 294 -22.29 7.63 5.53
N LEU A 295 -21.29 6.75 5.45
CA LEU A 295 -21.28 5.43 6.07
C LEU A 295 -20.48 5.52 7.38
N ALA A 296 -21.17 5.38 8.52
CA ALA A 296 -20.57 5.53 9.84
C ALA A 296 -20.29 4.17 10.49
N LEU A 297 -19.12 4.00 11.09
CA LEU A 297 -18.72 2.82 11.83
C LEU A 297 -18.11 3.26 13.18
N PRO A 298 -18.84 3.12 14.30
CA PRO A 298 -18.23 3.26 15.62
C PRO A 298 -17.34 2.04 15.89
N VAL A 299 -16.15 2.28 16.41
CA VAL A 299 -15.15 1.25 16.71
C VAL A 299 -14.59 1.52 18.10
N ARG A 300 -14.50 0.47 18.91
CA ARG A 300 -13.88 0.52 20.23
C ARG A 300 -12.64 -0.35 20.21
N LEU A 301 -11.47 0.27 20.22
CA LEU A 301 -10.18 -0.43 20.24
C LEU A 301 -9.73 -0.55 21.69
N ALA A 302 -9.92 -1.72 22.30
CA ALA A 302 -9.71 -1.89 23.74
C ALA A 302 -8.23 -1.75 24.16
N SER A 303 -7.32 -2.33 23.38
CA SER A 303 -5.86 -2.28 23.57
C SER A 303 -5.16 -2.69 22.25
N PRO A 304 -5.33 -1.90 21.18
CA PRO A 304 -4.84 -2.27 19.86
C PRO A 304 -3.32 -2.12 19.81
N ARG A 305 -2.57 -3.15 19.45
CA ARG A 305 -1.17 -2.97 19.02
C ARG A 305 -1.13 -2.13 17.74
N ARG A 306 -2.00 -2.49 16.79
CA ARG A 306 -2.17 -1.81 15.50
C ARG A 306 -3.54 -2.14 14.90
N PHE A 307 -3.97 -1.33 13.95
CA PHE A 307 -5.17 -1.60 13.16
C PHE A 307 -5.02 -1.06 11.73
N LEU A 308 -5.89 -1.52 10.83
CA LEU A 308 -6.11 -0.91 9.53
C LEU A 308 -7.59 -0.63 9.29
N VAL A 309 -7.87 0.42 8.53
CA VAL A 309 -9.21 0.78 8.05
C VAL A 309 -9.25 0.54 6.56
N TYR A 310 -10.19 -0.26 6.10
CA TYR A 310 -10.36 -0.57 4.68
C TYR A 310 -11.76 -0.22 4.19
N ALA A 311 -11.86 0.04 2.90
CA ALA A 311 -13.13 0.10 2.21
C ALA A 311 -13.10 -0.75 0.95
N GLU A 312 -14.15 -1.53 0.74
CA GLU A 312 -14.34 -2.35 -0.44
C GLU A 312 -15.55 -1.83 -1.22
N GLY A 313 -15.30 -1.41 -2.45
CA GLY A 313 -16.32 -0.88 -3.35
C GLY A 313 -16.85 -1.93 -4.32
N SER A 314 -18.13 -1.82 -4.72
CA SER A 314 -18.69 -2.70 -5.75
C SER A 314 -17.97 -2.51 -7.10
N ALA A 315 -17.47 -3.61 -7.66
CA ALA A 315 -16.80 -3.61 -8.94
C ALA A 315 -17.69 -3.06 -10.08
N GLY A 316 -17.07 -2.40 -11.06
CA GLY A 316 -17.73 -1.94 -12.28
C GLY A 316 -18.24 -0.49 -12.21
N ARG A 317 -18.04 0.20 -11.09
CA ARG A 317 -18.14 1.66 -11.03
C ARG A 317 -16.79 2.30 -11.34
N GLY A 318 -16.81 3.55 -11.81
CA GLY A 318 -15.59 4.34 -11.96
C GLY A 318 -14.93 4.63 -10.60
N PRO A 319 -13.64 4.97 -10.59
CA PRO A 319 -12.95 5.44 -9.40
C PRO A 319 -13.69 6.61 -8.74
N THR A 320 -13.69 6.64 -7.41
CA THR A 320 -14.44 7.61 -6.61
C THR A 320 -13.55 8.25 -5.56
N GLY A 321 -13.24 9.53 -5.74
CA GLY A 321 -12.59 10.34 -4.70
C GLY A 321 -13.52 10.53 -3.49
N THR A 322 -13.01 10.25 -2.30
CA THR A 322 -13.75 10.26 -1.04
C THR A 322 -12.86 10.73 0.12
N VAL A 323 -13.45 10.91 1.29
CA VAL A 323 -12.73 11.25 2.52
C VAL A 323 -13.27 10.38 3.65
N LEU A 324 -12.35 9.76 4.38
CA LEU A 324 -12.63 9.13 5.67
C LEU A 324 -12.39 10.16 6.78
N PHE A 325 -13.43 10.46 7.55
CA PHE A 325 -13.31 11.24 8.78
C PHE A 325 -13.08 10.29 9.94
N VAL A 326 -11.99 10.49 10.67
CA VAL A 326 -11.68 9.78 11.91
C VAL A 326 -11.79 10.77 13.05
N ARG A 327 -12.59 10.44 14.07
CA ARG A 327 -12.77 11.27 15.26
C ARG A 327 -12.58 10.42 16.51
N SER A 328 -11.73 10.87 17.43
CA SER A 328 -11.61 10.27 18.76
C SER A 328 -12.61 10.87 19.75
N ASP A 329 -12.76 10.20 20.90
CA ASP A 329 -13.45 10.66 22.10
C ASP A 329 -12.93 12.01 22.62
N ALA A 330 -11.61 12.23 22.58
CA ALA A 330 -10.93 13.49 22.92
C ALA A 330 -11.14 14.63 21.88
N ARG A 331 -12.18 14.52 21.04
CA ARG A 331 -12.59 15.48 19.99
C ARG A 331 -11.59 15.76 18.87
N SER A 332 -10.36 15.26 18.96
CA SER A 332 -9.40 15.31 17.85
C SER A 332 -9.99 14.67 16.59
N GLN A 333 -9.69 15.27 15.44
CA GLN A 333 -10.26 14.85 14.17
C GLN A 333 -9.20 14.82 13.06
N ALA A 334 -9.28 13.80 12.21
CA ALA A 334 -8.52 13.72 10.96
C ALA A 334 -9.45 13.54 9.75
N GLU A 335 -9.09 14.18 8.65
CA GLU A 335 -9.66 13.97 7.31
C GLU A 335 -8.64 13.23 6.46
N VAL A 336 -8.96 11.99 6.10
CA VAL A 336 -8.09 11.10 5.34
C VAL A 336 -8.61 11.07 3.90
N ALA A 337 -8.00 11.87 3.02
CA ALA A 337 -8.36 11.90 1.62
C ALA A 337 -7.93 10.60 0.93
N THR A 338 -8.83 9.97 0.20
CA THR A 338 -8.55 8.68 -0.45
C THR A 338 -9.40 8.48 -1.70
N THR A 339 -9.08 7.46 -2.50
CA THR A 339 -9.82 7.12 -3.71
C THR A 339 -10.19 5.64 -3.71
N LEU A 340 -11.49 5.35 -3.82
CA LEU A 340 -11.96 3.98 -4.04
C LEU A 340 -11.87 3.67 -5.53
N THR A 341 -11.10 2.65 -5.89
CA THR A 341 -10.89 2.28 -7.30
C THR A 341 -12.14 1.66 -7.94
N ASN A 342 -12.94 0.92 -7.15
CA ASN A 342 -14.10 0.13 -7.59
C ASN A 342 -13.78 -0.81 -8.78
N HIS A 343 -12.51 -1.21 -8.90
CA HIS A 343 -12.04 -2.02 -10.02
C HIS A 343 -12.00 -3.50 -9.63
N ALA A 344 -12.42 -4.40 -10.53
CA ALA A 344 -12.54 -5.83 -10.23
C ALA A 344 -11.23 -6.51 -9.79
N ARG A 345 -10.07 -5.96 -10.18
CA ARG A 345 -8.74 -6.46 -9.78
C ARG A 345 -8.21 -5.86 -8.48
N ALA A 346 -8.78 -4.76 -8.02
CA ALA A 346 -8.32 -4.03 -6.84
C ALA A 346 -9.49 -3.39 -6.10
N PRO A 347 -10.57 -4.14 -5.77
CA PRO A 347 -11.81 -3.54 -5.23
C PRO A 347 -11.64 -3.00 -3.81
N LEU A 348 -10.60 -3.43 -3.09
CA LEU A 348 -10.33 -3.05 -1.72
C LEU A 348 -9.25 -1.97 -1.67
N THR A 349 -9.52 -0.91 -0.91
CA THR A 349 -8.57 0.14 -0.56
C THR A 349 -8.34 0.12 0.94
N VAL A 350 -7.09 -0.08 1.38
CA VAL A 350 -6.69 0.22 2.75
C VAL A 350 -6.50 1.73 2.83
N ILE A 351 -7.42 2.38 3.51
CA ILE A 351 -7.50 3.85 3.60
C ILE A 351 -6.48 4.35 4.61
N ALA A 352 -6.45 3.74 5.79
CA ALA A 352 -5.59 4.16 6.88
C ALA A 352 -5.04 2.97 7.67
N SER A 353 -3.89 3.16 8.30
CA SER A 353 -3.34 2.27 9.33
C SER A 353 -3.14 3.06 10.62
N GLY A 354 -3.12 2.37 11.75
CA GLY A 354 -2.80 2.99 13.02
C GLY A 354 -2.00 2.11 13.95
N TYR A 355 -1.19 2.74 14.80
CA TYR A 355 -0.28 2.10 15.75
C TYR A 355 -0.46 2.73 17.13
N GLU A 356 -0.62 1.91 18.16
CA GLU A 356 -0.63 2.41 19.53
C GLU A 356 0.80 2.62 20.02
N THR A 357 1.03 3.78 20.61
CA THR A 357 2.29 4.16 21.23
C THR A 357 2.04 4.68 22.64
N THR A 358 3.11 4.86 23.42
CA THR A 358 3.01 5.46 24.76
C THR A 358 2.44 6.88 24.75
N ASP A 359 2.68 7.65 23.67
CA ASP A 359 2.19 9.02 23.52
C ASP A 359 0.74 9.10 23.00
N GLY A 360 0.23 8.01 22.43
CA GLY A 360 -1.11 7.91 21.89
C GLY A 360 -1.18 7.12 20.59
N LEU A 361 -2.20 7.40 19.78
CA LEU A 361 -2.49 6.64 18.58
C LEU A 361 -1.95 7.37 17.35
N ILE A 362 -0.99 6.76 16.67
CA ILE A 362 -0.52 7.26 15.37
C ILE A 362 -1.48 6.76 14.30
N LEU A 363 -2.01 7.67 13.49
CA LEU A 363 -2.85 7.36 12.32
C LEU A 363 -2.11 7.77 11.05
N ARG A 364 -2.07 6.88 10.07
CA ARG A 364 -1.46 7.09 8.76
C ARG A 364 -2.47 6.90 7.63
N ASN A 365 -2.46 7.79 6.64
CA ASN A 365 -3.14 7.62 5.36
C ASN A 365 -2.30 6.69 4.47
N GLU A 366 -2.78 5.48 4.23
CA GLU A 366 -2.08 4.53 3.35
C GLU A 366 -2.54 4.70 1.91
N SER A 367 -3.85 4.78 1.67
CA SER A 367 -4.46 4.84 0.32
C SER A 367 -3.80 3.86 -0.67
N VAL A 368 -3.67 2.60 -0.26
CA VAL A 368 -3.14 1.50 -1.06
C VAL A 368 -4.22 0.48 -1.40
N VAL A 369 -4.06 -0.24 -2.50
CA VAL A 369 -5.09 -1.11 -3.05
C VAL A 369 -4.70 -2.59 -3.00
N PHE A 370 -5.70 -3.44 -2.87
CA PHE A 370 -5.55 -4.89 -2.83
C PHE A 370 -6.69 -5.58 -3.58
N PRO A 371 -6.45 -6.80 -4.09
CA PRO A 371 -7.49 -7.60 -4.74
C PRO A 371 -8.59 -8.05 -3.76
N ASP A 372 -8.26 -8.23 -2.48
CA ASP A 372 -9.15 -8.75 -1.45
C ASP A 372 -8.60 -8.49 -0.03
N LEU A 373 -9.41 -8.81 1.00
CA LEU A 373 -9.07 -8.53 2.40
C LEU A 373 -7.96 -9.45 2.92
N GLN A 374 -7.90 -10.70 2.47
CA GLN A 374 -6.83 -11.63 2.81
C GLN A 374 -5.47 -11.13 2.34
N SER A 375 -5.40 -10.63 1.10
CA SER A 375 -4.20 -10.06 0.51
C SER A 375 -3.78 -8.77 1.23
N ALA A 376 -4.75 -7.94 1.65
CA ALA A 376 -4.49 -6.77 2.48
C ALA A 376 -3.93 -7.13 3.86
N CYS A 377 -4.52 -8.10 4.54
CA CYS A 377 -4.05 -8.58 5.85
C CYS A 377 -2.64 -9.16 5.74
N THR A 378 -2.40 -10.01 4.74
CA THR A 378 -1.06 -10.56 4.45
C THR A 378 -0.06 -9.46 4.13
N GLY A 379 -0.45 -8.50 3.29
CA GLY A 379 0.39 -7.37 2.89
C GLY A 379 0.78 -6.48 4.08
N PHE A 380 -0.07 -6.36 5.09
CA PHE A 380 0.21 -5.68 6.35
C PHE A 380 0.71 -6.62 7.46
N GLY A 381 1.07 -7.87 7.17
CA GLY A 381 1.64 -8.78 8.16
C GLY A 381 0.69 -9.16 9.29
N TYR A 382 -0.62 -9.11 9.09
CA TYR A 382 -1.59 -9.71 10.01
C TYR A 382 -1.57 -11.22 9.77
N HIS A 383 -1.26 -11.97 10.83
CA HIS A 383 -1.11 -13.41 10.79
C HIS A 383 -2.17 -14.07 11.69
N HIS A 384 -2.22 -15.42 11.65
CA HIS A 384 -3.13 -16.22 12.48
C HIS A 384 -4.63 -15.99 12.23
N ILE A 385 -4.99 -15.56 11.02
CA ILE A 385 -6.39 -15.42 10.60
C ILE A 385 -6.80 -16.68 9.83
N THR A 386 -7.93 -17.26 10.23
CA THR A 386 -8.58 -18.32 9.44
C THR A 386 -9.60 -17.69 8.49
N TRP A 387 -9.65 -18.15 7.24
CA TRP A 387 -10.48 -17.55 6.19
C TRP A 387 -11.52 -18.55 5.67
N LEU A 388 -12.77 -18.10 5.53
CA LEU A 388 -13.82 -18.83 4.79
C LEU A 388 -13.64 -18.64 3.29
N ASP A 389 -13.38 -17.39 2.90
CA ASP A 389 -13.01 -17.00 1.54
C ASP A 389 -12.06 -15.78 1.61
N ARG A 390 -11.57 -15.32 0.46
CA ARG A 390 -10.58 -14.22 0.38
C ARG A 390 -11.05 -12.86 0.95
N HIS A 391 -12.35 -12.67 1.15
CA HIS A 391 -12.98 -11.48 1.74
C HIS A 391 -13.51 -11.71 3.16
N SER A 392 -13.77 -12.97 3.53
CA SER A 392 -14.49 -13.34 4.75
C SER A 392 -13.61 -14.13 5.73
N PRO A 393 -13.14 -13.52 6.84
CA PRO A 393 -12.47 -14.24 7.91
C PRO A 393 -13.47 -15.06 8.74
N VAL A 394 -12.99 -16.15 9.36
CA VAL A 394 -13.70 -16.87 10.43
C VAL A 394 -13.43 -16.08 11.71
N VAL A 395 -14.47 -15.49 12.29
CA VAL A 395 -14.40 -14.65 13.51
C VAL A 395 -15.09 -15.34 14.67
#